data_AF-A0A662ABK7-F1
#
_entry.id   AF-A0A662ABK7-F1
#
_cell.length_a   1.000
_cell.length_b   1.000
_cell.length_c   1.000
_cell.angle_alpha   90.00
_cell.angle_beta   90.00
_cell.angle_gamma   90.00
#
_symmetry.space_group_name_H-M   'P 1'
#
loop_
_entity.id
_entity.type
_entity.pdbx_description
1 polymer ?
#
loop_
_entity_poly.entity_id
_entity_poly.type
_entity_poly.pdbx_seq_one_letter_code
_entity_poly.pdbx_strand_id
1 'polypeptide(L)'
;MKKNVFFIVLLLIFNIISFAQEQYVQVGHGRSRLILDSEGSDVEVHKYLSDEWKAGNLISKENGLQSNIEFRYDIMNDRIEFRSILNPKSVNIVAIGSKFFIYSEFKDEGFVRKGYFEMIYEGKTKLLIRRTANLVHGKKGAYGFKAYTTVIENYYLKIDDNPAIPFNKKKGEIVDLLSNDDLVKKYLKKERLNTKRDKDIIKLLEFYDTL
;
A
#
# COMPACT_ATOMS: atom_id res chain seq x y z
N MET A 1 -25.05 -49.31 8.49
CA MET A 1 -25.94 -48.48 9.31
C MET A 1 -25.84 -47.03 8.85
N LYS A 2 -26.75 -46.64 7.97
CA LYS A 2 -27.00 -45.29 7.47
C LYS A 2 -28.17 -44.74 8.26
N LYS A 3 -28.01 -43.60 8.91
CA LYS A 3 -29.02 -42.71 9.52
C LYS A 3 -28.24 -41.89 10.53
N ASN A 4 -27.92 -40.65 10.17
CA ASN A 4 -27.62 -39.50 11.05
C ASN A 4 -27.07 -38.30 10.25
N VAL A 5 -27.45 -38.17 8.97
CA VAL A 5 -27.03 -37.03 8.10
C VAL A 5 -28.18 -36.03 7.88
N PHE A 6 -29.35 -36.24 8.48
CA PHE A 6 -30.54 -35.41 8.23
C PHE A 6 -30.93 -34.47 9.38
N PHE A 7 -30.02 -34.18 10.32
CA PHE A 7 -30.34 -33.28 11.45
C PHE A 7 -29.33 -32.15 11.69
N ILE A 8 -28.41 -31.90 10.76
CA ILE A 8 -27.40 -30.82 10.88
C ILE A 8 -27.69 -29.63 9.94
N VAL A 9 -28.72 -29.72 9.10
CA VAL A 9 -29.11 -28.61 8.18
C VAL A 9 -30.18 -27.68 8.77
N LEU A 10 -30.72 -27.98 9.95
CA LEU A 10 -31.76 -27.17 10.62
C LEU A 10 -31.23 -26.31 11.79
N LEU A 11 -29.92 -26.04 11.84
CA LEU A 11 -29.28 -25.25 12.90
C LEU A 11 -28.35 -24.13 12.37
N LEU A 12 -28.62 -23.65 11.14
CA LEU A 12 -27.81 -22.62 10.46
C LEU A 12 -28.61 -21.39 9.97
N ILE A 13 -29.86 -21.18 10.41
CA ILE A 13 -30.68 -20.03 9.98
C ILE A 13 -31.17 -19.14 11.15
N PHE A 14 -30.70 -19.35 12.38
CA PHE A 14 -31.03 -18.47 13.49
C PHE A 14 -29.76 -18.09 14.25
N ASN A 15 -29.06 -17.06 13.79
CA ASN A 15 -28.17 -16.21 14.60
C ASN A 15 -27.65 -15.03 13.75
N ILE A 16 -28.55 -14.17 13.28
CA ILE A 16 -28.19 -12.80 12.91
C ILE A 16 -29.21 -11.87 13.57
N ILE A 17 -29.09 -11.70 14.88
CA ILE A 17 -29.53 -10.45 15.51
C ILE A 17 -28.54 -10.13 16.63
N SER A 18 -27.42 -9.51 16.27
CA SER A 18 -26.67 -8.72 17.23
C SER A 18 -27.45 -7.42 17.44
N PHE A 19 -28.35 -7.41 18.42
CA PHE A 19 -28.80 -6.16 19.03
C PHE A 19 -27.59 -5.57 19.77
N ALA A 20 -26.91 -4.61 19.16
CA ALA A 20 -26.13 -3.66 19.94
C ALA A 20 -27.15 -2.79 20.69
N GLN A 21 -27.45 -3.14 21.93
CA GLN A 21 -28.15 -2.22 22.83
C GLN A 21 -27.16 -1.14 23.23
N GLU A 22 -27.34 0.05 22.64
CA GLU A 22 -26.65 1.25 23.07
C GLU A 22 -27.22 1.65 24.44
N GLN A 23 -26.51 1.29 25.52
CA GLN A 23 -26.84 1.78 26.85
C GLN A 23 -26.32 3.21 26.98
N TYR A 24 -27.23 4.19 26.86
CA TYR A 24 -26.98 5.55 27.29
C TYR A 24 -26.93 5.59 28.82
N VAL A 25 -25.73 5.66 29.39
CA VAL A 25 -25.57 6.13 30.77
C VAL A 25 -25.80 7.63 30.75
N GLN A 26 -26.91 8.09 31.34
CA GLN A 26 -27.08 9.52 31.62
C GLN A 26 -26.07 9.95 32.69
N VAL A 27 -25.07 10.72 32.27
CA VAL A 27 -24.28 11.58 33.17
C VAL A 27 -24.78 13.01 32.96
N GLY A 28 -25.19 13.64 34.06
CA GLY A 28 -26.11 14.77 34.07
C GLY A 28 -25.63 16.10 33.48
N HIS A 29 -26.65 16.93 33.23
CA HIS A 29 -26.71 18.40 33.24
C HIS A 29 -25.84 19.16 32.23
N GLY A 30 -26.27 19.13 30.97
CA GLY A 30 -26.62 20.34 30.22
C GLY A 30 -25.50 21.14 29.55
N ARG A 31 -25.56 21.17 28.21
CA ARG A 31 -25.72 22.41 27.41
C ARG A 31 -26.27 22.05 26.03
N SER A 32 -27.59 22.19 25.87
CA SER A 32 -28.21 22.22 24.54
C SER A 32 -27.87 23.56 23.89
N ARG A 33 -27.25 23.53 22.71
CA ARG A 33 -27.07 24.74 21.89
C ARG A 33 -28.37 24.95 21.11
N LEU A 34 -29.13 25.97 21.47
CA LEU A 34 -30.16 26.54 20.59
C LEU A 34 -29.43 27.12 19.37
N ILE A 35 -29.63 26.53 18.20
CA ILE A 35 -29.32 27.21 16.93
C ILE A 35 -30.52 28.12 16.68
N LEU A 36 -30.36 29.39 17.05
CA LEU A 36 -31.19 30.44 16.49
C LEU A 36 -30.71 30.60 15.04
N ASP A 37 -31.58 30.30 14.09
CA ASP A 37 -31.41 30.75 12.70
C ASP A 37 -31.37 32.29 12.74
N SER A 38 -30.17 32.84 12.75
CA SER A 38 -29.94 34.23 12.42
C SER A 38 -29.37 34.27 11.01
N GLU A 39 -30.18 34.76 10.08
CA GLU A 39 -29.71 35.24 8.79
C GLU A 39 -28.46 36.10 8.98
N GLY A 40 -27.38 35.77 8.27
CA GLY A 40 -26.21 36.63 8.09
C GLY A 40 -25.12 36.55 9.16
N SER A 41 -24.35 35.47 9.16
CA SER A 41 -22.89 35.55 9.35
C SER A 41 -22.24 34.28 8.81
N ASP A 42 -21.22 34.40 7.97
CA ASP A 42 -20.31 33.30 7.65
C ASP A 42 -19.59 32.91 8.94
N VAL A 43 -20.18 31.99 9.71
CA VAL A 43 -19.54 31.47 10.92
C VAL A 43 -18.39 30.58 10.47
N GLU A 44 -17.17 31.07 10.62
CA GLU A 44 -15.96 30.29 10.36
C GLU A 44 -15.85 29.17 11.41
N VAL A 45 -16.26 27.96 11.02
CA VAL A 45 -16.16 26.77 11.88
C VAL A 45 -14.75 26.21 11.76
N HIS A 46 -13.91 26.47 12.76
CA HIS A 46 -12.57 25.87 12.83
C HIS A 46 -12.67 24.40 13.28
N LYS A 47 -12.43 23.47 12.34
CA LYS A 47 -12.44 22.04 12.64
C LYS A 47 -11.29 21.61 13.57
N TYR A 48 -10.14 22.26 13.45
CA TYR A 48 -8.91 21.88 14.14
C TYR A 48 -8.44 22.99 15.09
N LEU A 49 -7.75 22.62 16.17
CA LEU A 49 -7.10 23.58 17.08
C LEU A 49 -6.02 24.41 16.38
N SER A 50 -5.40 23.84 15.35
CA SER A 50 -4.41 24.48 14.49
C SER A 50 -4.51 23.85 13.11
N ASP A 51 -4.47 24.66 12.04
CA ASP A 51 -4.52 24.13 10.67
C ASP A 51 -3.23 23.40 10.28
N GLU A 52 -2.12 23.77 10.92
CA GLU A 52 -0.80 23.18 10.70
C GLU A 52 -0.62 21.89 11.49
N TRP A 53 0.07 20.94 10.86
CA TRP A 53 0.60 19.76 11.52
C TRP A 53 1.81 20.15 12.36
N LYS A 54 1.85 19.73 13.63
CA LYS A 54 2.94 20.07 14.55
C LYS A 54 3.68 18.82 15.00
N ALA A 55 5.00 18.84 14.88
CA ALA A 55 5.85 17.76 15.38
C ALA A 55 5.74 17.66 16.91
N GLY A 56 5.63 16.43 17.40
CA GLY A 56 5.55 16.14 18.82
C GLY A 56 5.99 14.71 19.13
N ASN A 57 5.67 14.28 20.34
CA ASN A 57 6.01 12.97 20.85
C ASN A 57 4.75 12.21 21.27
N LEU A 58 4.66 10.93 20.92
CA LEU A 58 3.67 10.00 21.47
C LEU A 58 4.32 9.22 22.61
N ILE A 59 3.74 9.31 23.80
CA ILE A 59 4.13 8.47 24.95
C ILE A 59 3.06 7.39 25.09
N SER A 60 3.37 6.18 24.65
CA SER A 60 2.47 5.03 24.78
C SER A 60 2.74 4.29 26.09
N LYS A 61 1.68 3.72 26.68
CA LYS A 61 1.78 2.87 27.87
C LYS A 61 2.60 1.59 27.63
N GLU A 62 2.62 1.12 26.38
CA GLU A 62 3.22 -0.17 26.00
C GLU A 62 4.51 -0.02 25.20
N ASN A 63 4.58 1.00 24.33
CA ASN A 63 5.61 1.12 23.31
C ASN A 63 6.60 2.28 23.55
N GLY A 64 6.60 2.84 24.77
CA GLY A 64 7.50 3.92 25.15
C GLY A 64 7.30 5.22 24.36
N LEU A 65 8.39 5.98 24.23
CA LEU A 65 8.44 7.27 23.55
C LEU A 65 8.64 7.08 22.04
N GLN A 66 7.73 7.62 21.24
CA GLN A 66 7.90 7.76 19.79
C GLN A 66 8.00 9.24 19.43
N SER A 67 9.07 9.61 18.74
CA SER A 67 9.38 10.99 18.36
C SER A 67 9.19 11.24 16.87
N ASN A 68 9.14 12.52 16.49
CA ASN A 68 8.98 12.98 15.10
C ASN A 68 7.67 12.51 14.46
N ILE A 69 6.61 12.46 15.26
CA ILE A 69 5.25 12.28 14.76
C ILE A 69 4.61 13.65 14.68
N GLU A 70 3.95 13.93 13.56
CA GLU A 70 3.19 15.16 13.39
C GLU A 70 1.75 14.93 13.85
N PHE A 71 1.24 15.83 14.69
CA PHE A 71 -0.11 15.75 15.25
C PHE A 71 -0.95 16.95 14.85
N ARG A 72 -2.26 16.74 14.87
CA ARG A 72 -3.26 17.80 14.86
C ARG A 72 -4.48 17.37 15.67
N TYR A 73 -5.08 18.32 16.39
CA TYR A 73 -6.28 18.05 17.19
C TYR A 73 -7.53 18.51 16.44
N ASP A 74 -8.42 17.56 16.13
CA ASP A 74 -9.77 17.80 15.61
C ASP A 74 -10.70 18.06 16.81
N ILE A 75 -10.94 19.35 17.07
CA ILE A 75 -11.72 19.82 18.22
C ILE A 75 -13.23 19.61 18.03
N MET A 76 -13.68 19.42 16.79
CA MET A 76 -15.08 19.14 16.49
C MET A 76 -15.47 17.70 16.82
N ASN A 77 -14.53 16.76 16.69
CA ASN A 77 -14.75 15.33 16.90
C ASN A 77 -13.99 14.75 18.09
N ASP A 78 -13.32 15.59 18.89
CA ASP A 78 -12.52 15.18 20.05
C ASP A 78 -11.50 14.07 19.74
N ARG A 79 -10.68 14.26 18.68
CA ARG A 79 -9.69 13.26 18.24
C ARG A 79 -8.33 13.84 17.86
N ILE A 80 -7.26 13.14 18.23
CA ILE A 80 -5.90 13.44 17.77
C ILE A 80 -5.64 12.67 16.47
N GLU A 81 -5.41 13.41 15.39
CA GLU A 81 -4.89 12.88 14.13
C GLU A 81 -3.36 12.91 14.16
N PHE A 82 -2.71 11.90 13.59
CA PHE A 82 -1.27 11.89 13.44
C PHE A 82 -0.84 11.42 12.05
N ARG A 83 0.33 11.90 11.60
CA ARG A 83 1.04 11.39 10.43
C ARG A 83 2.52 11.25 10.76
N SER A 84 3.18 10.30 10.10
CA SER A 84 4.61 10.07 10.28
C SER A 84 5.25 9.65 8.97
N ILE A 85 6.51 10.03 8.78
CA ILE A 85 7.33 9.59 7.65
C ILE A 85 8.22 8.46 8.16
N LEU A 86 8.02 7.28 7.59
CA LEU A 86 8.77 6.09 7.97
C LEU A 86 10.25 6.22 7.55
N ASN A 87 11.16 5.96 8.49
CA ASN A 87 12.56 5.77 8.15
C ASN A 87 12.74 4.41 7.43
N PRO A 88 13.14 4.39 6.14
CA PRO A 88 13.25 3.14 5.41
C PRO A 88 14.29 2.16 6.00
N LYS A 89 15.26 2.65 6.78
CA LYS A 89 16.28 1.81 7.41
C LYS A 89 15.76 1.01 8.60
N SER A 90 14.60 1.38 9.16
CA SER A 90 14.04 0.72 10.34
C SER A 90 12.93 -0.28 10.01
N VAL A 91 12.64 -0.52 8.72
CA VAL A 91 11.54 -1.38 8.29
C VAL A 91 11.96 -2.29 7.15
N ASN A 92 11.61 -3.57 7.28
CA ASN A 92 11.85 -4.58 6.26
C ASN A 92 10.75 -4.59 5.19
N ILE A 93 9.49 -4.64 5.62
CA ILE A 93 8.31 -4.73 4.75
C ILE A 93 7.24 -3.77 5.25
N VAL A 94 6.59 -3.05 4.32
CA VAL A 94 5.39 -2.25 4.56
C VAL A 94 4.21 -2.90 3.85
N ALA A 95 3.15 -3.25 4.57
CA ALA A 95 1.92 -3.78 3.97
C ALA A 95 0.86 -2.67 3.85
N ILE A 96 0.31 -2.48 2.65
CA ILE A 96 -0.79 -1.55 2.37
C ILE A 96 -1.89 -2.32 1.65
N GLY A 97 -2.97 -2.63 2.37
CA GLY A 97 -4.00 -3.55 1.88
C GLY A 97 -3.40 -4.92 1.56
N SER A 98 -3.57 -5.38 0.32
CA SER A 98 -3.01 -6.66 -0.16
C SER A 98 -1.62 -6.53 -0.80
N LYS A 99 -0.99 -5.35 -0.73
CA LYS A 99 0.29 -5.06 -1.38
C LYS A 99 1.40 -4.98 -0.35
N PHE A 100 2.56 -5.55 -0.69
CA PHE A 100 3.75 -5.52 0.13
C PHE A 100 4.81 -4.63 -0.53
N PHE A 101 5.49 -3.84 0.28
CA PHE A 101 6.52 -2.92 -0.18
C PHE A 101 7.83 -3.16 0.56
N ILE A 102 8.94 -3.10 -0.17
CA ILE A 102 10.29 -3.21 0.38
C ILE A 102 11.12 -1.99 -0.01
N TYR A 103 12.06 -1.60 0.86
CA TYR A 103 13.08 -0.63 0.52
C TYR A 103 14.35 -1.36 0.08
N SER A 104 14.77 -1.16 -1.17
CA SER A 104 15.90 -1.92 -1.76
C SER A 104 16.81 -1.02 -2.58
N GLU A 105 18.06 -1.48 -2.73
CA GLU A 105 19.00 -1.00 -3.75
C GLU A 105 18.58 -1.46 -5.15
N PHE A 106 18.83 -0.61 -6.15
CA PHE A 106 18.57 -0.89 -7.56
C PHE A 106 19.54 -0.16 -8.48
N LYS A 107 19.75 -0.70 -9.69
CA LYS A 107 20.54 -0.06 -10.75
C LYS A 107 19.68 0.91 -11.55
N ASP A 108 20.21 2.09 -11.81
CA ASP A 108 19.56 3.16 -12.58
C ASP A 108 20.63 3.97 -13.32
N GLU A 109 20.61 3.89 -14.65
CA GLU A 109 21.59 4.58 -15.52
C GLU A 109 23.05 4.35 -15.10
N GLY A 110 23.39 3.14 -14.63
CA GLY A 110 24.73 2.77 -14.17
C GLY A 110 25.03 3.10 -12.70
N PHE A 111 24.15 3.81 -12.00
CA PHE A 111 24.29 4.12 -10.58
C PHE A 111 23.46 3.18 -9.71
N VAL A 112 23.94 2.92 -8.49
CA VAL A 112 23.14 2.24 -7.46
C VAL A 112 22.36 3.29 -6.68
N ARG A 113 21.04 3.17 -6.66
CA ARG A 113 20.11 4.03 -5.92
C ARG A 113 19.29 3.19 -4.94
N LYS A 114 18.56 3.85 -4.03
CA LYS A 114 17.66 3.20 -3.05
C LYS A 114 16.24 3.74 -3.18
N GLY A 115 15.26 2.87 -3.01
CA GLY A 115 13.85 3.25 -3.16
C GLY A 115 12.89 2.16 -2.75
N TYR A 116 11.61 2.52 -2.69
CA TYR A 116 10.53 1.58 -2.42
C TYR A 116 10.06 0.88 -3.69
N PHE A 117 9.74 -0.40 -3.54
CA PHE A 117 9.18 -1.26 -4.57
C PHE A 117 7.94 -1.97 -4.03
N GLU A 118 6.91 -2.11 -4.85
CA GLU A 118 5.90 -3.15 -4.62
C GLU A 118 6.53 -4.51 -4.94
N MET A 119 6.46 -5.44 -3.99
CA MET A 119 6.95 -6.80 -4.14
C MET A 119 5.82 -7.69 -4.66
N ILE A 120 5.99 -8.17 -5.89
CA ILE A 120 4.99 -8.97 -6.61
C ILE A 120 5.23 -10.46 -6.40
N TYR A 121 6.48 -10.85 -6.21
CA TYR A 121 6.90 -12.21 -5.90
C TYR A 121 8.12 -12.20 -4.98
N GLU A 122 8.15 -13.15 -4.05
CA GLU A 122 9.21 -13.35 -3.08
C GLU A 122 9.68 -14.82 -3.08
N GLY A 123 10.94 -15.01 -3.45
CA GLY A 123 11.68 -16.26 -3.33
C GLY A 123 13.19 -15.96 -3.32
N LYS A 124 13.99 -16.85 -3.92
CA LYS A 124 15.42 -16.58 -4.18
C LYS A 124 15.58 -15.39 -5.13
N THR A 125 14.63 -15.25 -6.05
CA THR A 125 14.43 -14.04 -6.84
C THR A 125 13.23 -13.25 -6.34
N LYS A 126 13.25 -11.93 -6.55
CA LYS A 126 12.11 -11.04 -6.26
C LYS A 126 11.71 -10.28 -7.51
N LEU A 127 10.42 -10.36 -7.84
CA LEU A 127 9.81 -9.52 -8.88
C LEU A 127 9.29 -8.24 -8.23
N LEU A 128 9.82 -7.11 -8.67
CA LEU A 128 9.58 -5.82 -8.04
C LEU A 128 9.01 -4.82 -9.04
N ILE A 129 8.08 -3.97 -8.60
CA ILE A 129 7.57 -2.83 -9.37
C ILE A 129 7.89 -1.54 -8.64
N ARG A 130 8.57 -0.62 -9.32
CA ARG A 130 8.76 0.75 -8.84
C ARG A 130 7.83 1.68 -9.60
N ARG A 131 7.08 2.50 -8.86
CA ARG A 131 6.21 3.53 -9.43
C ARG A 131 6.86 4.89 -9.34
N THR A 132 6.93 5.60 -10.46
CA THR A 132 7.42 6.97 -10.54
C THR A 132 6.36 7.87 -11.14
N ALA A 133 6.28 9.10 -10.66
CA ALA A 133 5.38 10.11 -11.17
C ALA A 133 6.09 10.92 -12.27
N ASN A 134 5.49 11.01 -13.44
CA ASN A 134 5.95 11.89 -14.52
C ASN A 134 5.00 13.07 -14.65
N LEU A 135 5.55 14.28 -14.50
CA LEU A 135 4.80 15.52 -14.70
C LEU A 135 4.75 15.84 -16.20
N VAL A 136 3.57 15.75 -16.79
CA VAL A 136 3.32 16.18 -18.16
C VAL A 136 2.94 17.65 -18.13
N HIS A 137 3.83 18.48 -18.69
CA HIS A 137 3.63 19.92 -18.74
C HIS A 137 2.56 20.27 -19.79
N GLY A 138 1.64 21.14 -19.42
CA GLY A 138 0.65 21.69 -20.33
C GLY A 138 1.30 22.55 -21.42
N LYS A 139 0.76 22.54 -22.65
CA LYS A 139 1.17 23.47 -23.70
C LYS A 139 0.31 24.73 -23.63
N LYS A 140 0.96 25.90 -23.71
CA LYS A 140 0.30 27.20 -23.84
C LYS A 140 -0.21 27.35 -25.28
N GLY A 141 -1.52 27.33 -25.50
CA GLY A 141 -2.18 27.45 -26.81
C GLY A 141 -3.67 27.75 -26.67
N ALA A 142 -4.39 28.00 -27.78
CA ALA A 142 -5.80 28.44 -27.77
C ALA A 142 -6.76 27.49 -27.03
N TYR A 143 -6.42 26.20 -26.94
CA TYR A 143 -7.15 25.16 -26.20
C TYR A 143 -6.34 24.60 -25.02
N GLY A 144 -5.40 25.39 -24.46
CA GLY A 144 -4.34 24.97 -23.54
C GLY A 144 -4.69 23.79 -22.63
N PHE A 145 -3.84 22.77 -22.61
CA PHE A 145 -4.02 21.61 -21.72
C PHE A 145 -3.40 21.90 -20.36
N LYS A 146 -4.10 21.51 -19.28
CA LYS A 146 -3.57 21.60 -17.91
C LYS A 146 -2.47 20.56 -17.71
N ALA A 147 -1.48 20.89 -16.86
CA ALA A 147 -0.48 19.92 -16.44
C ALA A 147 -1.16 18.77 -15.68
N TYR A 148 -0.68 17.55 -15.89
CA TYR A 148 -1.17 16.37 -15.20
C TYR A 148 -0.01 15.41 -14.89
N THR A 149 -0.21 14.55 -13.90
CA THR A 149 0.78 13.54 -13.52
C THR A 149 0.36 12.19 -14.05
N THR A 150 1.29 11.45 -14.65
CA THR A 150 1.11 10.03 -14.96
C THR A 150 1.97 9.19 -14.03
N VAL A 151 1.47 8.00 -13.68
CA VAL A 151 2.24 7.02 -12.92
C VAL A 151 2.81 6.01 -13.91
N ILE A 152 4.13 5.83 -13.86
CA ILE A 152 4.85 4.86 -14.67
C ILE A 152 5.28 3.70 -13.77
N GLU A 153 5.07 2.49 -14.26
CA GLU A 153 5.53 1.26 -13.62
C GLU A 153 6.80 0.76 -14.31
N ASN A 154 7.87 0.65 -13.53
CA ASN A 154 9.13 0.09 -13.96
C ASN A 154 9.35 -1.24 -13.24
N TYR A 155 9.66 -2.29 -14.00
CA TYR A 155 9.87 -3.63 -13.48
C TYR A 155 11.35 -3.85 -13.17
N TYR A 156 11.59 -4.51 -12.04
CA TYR A 156 12.92 -4.83 -11.56
C TYR A 156 12.97 -6.28 -11.11
N LEU A 157 14.10 -6.93 -11.38
CA LEU A 157 14.41 -8.25 -10.87
C LEU A 157 15.54 -8.15 -9.87
N LYS A 158 15.32 -8.66 -8.66
CA LYS A 158 16.37 -8.79 -7.64
C LYS A 158 16.70 -10.27 -7.49
N ILE A 159 17.99 -10.60 -7.51
CA ILE A 159 18.51 -11.95 -7.36
C ILE A 159 19.44 -11.94 -6.16
N ASP A 160 19.10 -12.71 -5.13
CA ASP A 160 19.79 -12.70 -3.84
C ASP A 160 19.90 -11.27 -3.28
N ASP A 161 21.07 -10.90 -2.74
CA ASP A 161 21.31 -9.60 -2.13
C ASP A 161 21.73 -8.50 -3.13
N ASN A 162 21.93 -8.83 -4.40
CA ASN A 162 22.36 -7.86 -5.41
C ASN A 162 21.35 -6.72 -5.62
N PRO A 163 21.78 -5.51 -6.00
CA PRO A 163 20.86 -4.43 -6.38
C PRO A 163 19.88 -4.89 -7.47
N ALA A 164 18.61 -4.53 -7.33
CA ALA A 164 17.58 -4.89 -8.30
C ALA A 164 17.89 -4.29 -9.68
N ILE A 165 17.71 -5.07 -10.75
CA ILE A 165 18.07 -4.67 -12.11
C ILE A 165 16.79 -4.37 -12.89
N PRO A 166 16.67 -3.18 -13.52
CA PRO A 166 15.51 -2.83 -14.33
C PRO A 166 15.45 -3.71 -15.58
N PHE A 167 14.24 -4.08 -15.99
CA PHE A 167 14.04 -4.88 -17.20
C PHE A 167 12.71 -4.58 -17.88
N ASN A 168 12.66 -4.75 -19.19
CA ASN A 168 11.38 -4.81 -19.89
C ASN A 168 10.88 -6.24 -19.91
N LYS A 169 9.55 -6.42 -19.91
CA LYS A 169 8.86 -7.72 -19.99
C LYS A 169 9.08 -8.54 -21.28
N LYS A 170 10.13 -8.24 -22.05
CA LYS A 170 10.54 -9.00 -23.23
C LYS A 170 11.22 -10.30 -22.79
N LYS A 171 10.98 -11.37 -23.54
CA LYS A 171 11.53 -12.70 -23.24
C LYS A 171 13.05 -12.72 -23.15
N GLY A 172 13.74 -12.08 -24.11
CA GLY A 172 15.21 -12.00 -24.12
C GLY A 172 15.73 -11.34 -22.86
N GLU A 173 15.25 -10.14 -22.53
CA GLU A 173 15.72 -9.38 -21.36
C GLU A 173 15.54 -10.13 -20.04
N ILE A 174 14.42 -10.83 -19.83
CA ILE A 174 14.22 -11.63 -18.61
C ILE A 174 15.20 -12.79 -18.55
N VAL A 175 15.41 -13.47 -19.67
CA VAL A 175 16.30 -14.63 -19.74
C VAL A 175 17.75 -14.20 -19.51
N ASP A 176 18.19 -13.11 -20.11
CA ASP A 176 19.55 -12.58 -19.97
C ASP A 176 19.89 -12.18 -18.52
N LEU A 177 18.86 -11.91 -17.70
CA LEU A 177 19.03 -11.57 -16.28
C LEU A 177 19.09 -12.80 -15.37
N LEU A 178 18.55 -13.93 -15.81
CA LEU A 178 18.54 -15.17 -15.04
C LEU A 178 19.78 -16.00 -15.43
N SER A 179 20.42 -16.64 -14.45
CA SER A 179 21.44 -17.64 -14.78
C SER A 179 20.76 -18.85 -15.46
N ASN A 180 21.52 -19.75 -16.10
CA ASN A 180 20.97 -20.97 -16.71
C ASN A 180 19.98 -20.74 -17.88
N ASP A 181 20.29 -19.79 -18.75
CA ASP A 181 19.61 -19.48 -20.02
C ASP A 181 18.89 -20.65 -20.69
N ASP A 182 19.57 -21.78 -20.88
CA ASP A 182 19.03 -22.91 -21.64
C ASP A 182 17.85 -23.59 -20.93
N LEU A 183 17.92 -23.74 -19.60
CA LEU A 183 16.84 -24.33 -18.81
C LEU A 183 15.64 -23.39 -18.76
N VAL A 184 15.89 -22.09 -18.57
CA VAL A 184 14.87 -21.03 -18.56
C VAL A 184 14.17 -20.95 -19.93
N LYS A 185 14.93 -20.94 -21.04
CA LYS A 185 14.40 -20.93 -22.42
C LYS A 185 13.54 -22.17 -22.70
N LYS A 186 13.99 -23.36 -22.27
CA LYS A 186 13.24 -24.61 -22.42
C LYS A 186 11.93 -24.57 -21.63
N TYR A 187 11.95 -24.12 -20.38
CA TYR A 187 10.77 -24.01 -19.54
C TYR A 187 9.74 -23.01 -20.10
N LEU A 188 10.19 -21.82 -20.51
CA LEU A 188 9.37 -20.80 -21.19
C LEU A 188 8.62 -21.38 -22.40
N LYS A 189 9.30 -22.21 -23.21
CA LYS A 189 8.70 -22.85 -24.41
C LYS A 189 7.75 -23.99 -24.03
N LYS A 190 8.15 -24.85 -23.11
CA LYS A 190 7.37 -26.01 -22.64
C LYS A 190 6.02 -25.56 -22.05
N GLU A 191 6.06 -24.61 -21.13
CA GLU A 191 4.89 -24.10 -20.41
C GLU A 191 4.15 -22.99 -21.18
N ARG A 192 4.64 -22.61 -22.38
CA ARG A 192 4.07 -21.57 -23.26
C ARG A 192 3.83 -20.24 -22.54
N LEU A 193 4.78 -19.84 -21.69
CA LEU A 193 4.67 -18.65 -20.86
C LEU A 193 4.72 -17.36 -21.71
N ASN A 194 3.89 -16.40 -21.34
CA ASN A 194 3.82 -15.06 -21.89
C ASN A 194 4.36 -14.05 -20.86
N THR A 195 5.61 -13.63 -21.06
CA THR A 195 6.33 -12.71 -20.17
C THR A 195 5.71 -11.32 -20.07
N LYS A 196 4.67 -10.99 -20.86
CA LYS A 196 3.90 -9.75 -20.66
C LYS A 196 2.96 -9.83 -19.45
N ARG A 197 2.63 -11.03 -18.96
CA ARG A 197 1.73 -11.28 -17.83
C ARG A 197 2.55 -11.53 -16.57
N ASP A 198 2.27 -10.80 -15.48
CA ASP A 198 2.99 -10.97 -14.21
C ASP A 198 2.92 -12.41 -13.70
N LYS A 199 1.74 -13.02 -13.73
CA LYS A 199 1.55 -14.43 -13.32
C LYS A 199 2.49 -15.41 -14.02
N ASP A 200 2.81 -15.18 -15.29
CA ASP A 200 3.72 -16.05 -16.03
C ASP A 200 5.18 -15.77 -15.70
N ILE A 201 5.53 -14.51 -15.41
CA ILE A 201 6.86 -14.17 -14.90
C ILE A 201 7.05 -14.83 -13.53
N ILE A 202 6.05 -14.72 -12.65
CA ILE A 202 6.08 -15.37 -11.33
C ILE A 202 6.30 -16.88 -11.50
N LYS A 203 5.52 -17.56 -12.34
CA LYS A 203 5.69 -19.01 -12.59
C LYS A 203 7.08 -19.36 -13.17
N LEU A 204 7.69 -18.46 -13.93
CA LEU A 204 9.07 -18.63 -14.41
C LEU A 204 10.08 -18.50 -13.27
N LEU A 205 9.90 -17.50 -12.41
CA LEU A 205 10.78 -17.25 -11.26
C LEU A 205 10.66 -18.36 -10.22
N GLU A 206 9.46 -18.87 -9.96
CA GLU A 206 9.23 -20.04 -9.12
C GLU A 206 10.02 -21.26 -9.62
N PHE A 207 10.02 -21.51 -10.93
CA PHE A 207 10.84 -22.57 -11.51
C PHE A 207 12.33 -22.28 -11.36
N TYR A 208 12.77 -21.06 -11.65
CA TYR A 208 14.16 -20.67 -11.55
C TYR A 208 14.71 -20.79 -10.12
N ASP A 209 13.89 -20.45 -9.12
CA ASP A 209 14.26 -20.53 -7.71
C ASP A 209 14.46 -21.98 -7.22
N THR A 210 13.99 -22.98 -7.98
CA THR A 210 14.28 -24.41 -7.73
C THR A 210 15.59 -24.91 -8.32
N LEU A 211 16.31 -24.07 -9.09
CA LEU A 211 17.62 -24.35 -9.67
C LEU A 211 18.77 -23.89 -8.75
#